data_AF-A0A399ZKC6-F1
#
_entry.id   AF-A0A399ZKC6-F1
#
_cell.length_a   1.000
_cell.length_b   1.000
_cell.length_c   1.000
_cell.angle_alpha   90.00
_cell.angle_beta   90.00
_cell.angle_gamma   90.00
#
_symmetry.space_group_name_H-M   'P 1'
#
loop_
_entity.id
_entity.type
_entity.pdbx_description
1 polymer ?
#
loop_
_entity_poly.entity_id
_entity_poly.type
_entity_poly.pdbx_seq_one_letter_code
_entity_poly.pdbx_strand_id
1 'polypeptide(L)'
;MELLAALVDAINATWTHRHELTFQTRPRRAPRPLDIWALLPQSNCKACGEVTCMAFAFALLQQQRALDECQPLAADDSLAERRVTLEAMLA
;
A
#
# COMPACT_ATOMS: atom_id res chain seq x y z
N MET A 1 24.99 2.88 28.24
CA MET A 1 24.53 1.47 28.11
C MET A 1 23.00 1.38 28.14
N GLU A 2 22.28 2.33 27.53
CA GLU A 2 20.81 2.38 27.55
C GLU A 2 20.20 1.57 26.39
N LEU A 3 20.83 1.63 25.21
CA LEU A 3 20.44 0.88 24.01
C LEU A 3 20.37 -0.64 24.25
N LEU A 4 21.32 -1.20 25.01
CA LEU A 4 21.37 -2.63 25.30
C LEU A 4 20.25 -3.07 26.23
N ALA A 5 19.89 -2.24 27.22
CA ALA A 5 18.76 -2.52 28.11
C ALA A 5 17.44 -2.46 27.34
N ALA A 6 17.24 -1.42 26.53
CA ALA A 6 16.06 -1.27 25.67
C ALA A 6 15.89 -2.46 24.70
N LEU A 7 17.00 -2.99 24.17
CA LEU A 7 16.95 -4.17 23.31
C LEU A 7 16.50 -5.42 24.08
N VAL A 8 17.02 -5.64 25.29
CA VAL A 8 16.61 -6.75 26.15
C VAL A 8 15.12 -6.66 26.49
N ASP A 9 14.63 -5.47 26.82
CA ASP A 9 13.22 -5.25 27.13
C ASP A 9 12.31 -5.54 25.94
N ALA A 10 12.69 -5.09 24.73
CA ALA A 10 11.93 -5.37 23.51
C ALA A 10 11.86 -6.87 23.18
N ILE A 11 12.96 -7.60 23.38
CA ILE A 11 13.00 -9.06 23.19
C ILE A 11 12.07 -9.75 24.18
N ASN A 12 12.15 -9.38 25.46
CA ASN A 12 11.34 -10.00 26.52
C ASN A 12 9.85 -9.70 26.36
N ALA A 13 9.50 -8.48 25.93
CA ALA A 13 8.12 -8.11 25.61
C ALA A 13 7.56 -8.97 24.47
N THR A 14 8.35 -9.19 23.41
CA THR A 14 7.96 -10.06 22.29
C THR A 14 7.80 -11.52 22.74
N TRP A 15 8.72 -12.03 23.57
CA TRP A 15 8.67 -13.39 24.10
C TRP A 15 7.43 -13.67 24.95
N THR A 16 7.02 -12.67 25.74
CA THR A 16 5.84 -12.75 26.63
C THR A 16 4.56 -12.98 25.83
N HIS A 17 4.41 -12.26 24.71
CA HIS A 17 3.21 -12.30 23.87
C HIS A 17 3.33 -13.28 22.69
N ARG A 18 4.36 -14.14 22.66
CA ARG A 18 4.63 -15.03 21.51
C ARG A 18 3.46 -15.94 21.12
N HIS A 19 2.57 -16.25 22.07
CA HIS A 19 1.39 -17.11 21.84
C HIS A 19 0.31 -16.41 20.99
N GLU A 20 0.32 -15.08 20.93
CA GLU A 20 -0.58 -14.28 20.09
C GLU A 20 -0.04 -14.13 18.66
N LEU A 21 1.23 -14.49 18.43
CA LEU A 21 1.86 -14.36 17.13
C LEU A 21 1.33 -15.43 16.18
N THR A 22 0.72 -14.97 15.10
CA THR A 22 0.28 -15.83 13.99
C THR A 22 1.26 -15.69 12.84
N PHE A 23 1.85 -16.82 12.41
CA PHE A 23 2.69 -16.81 11.21
C PHE A 23 1.80 -16.74 9.97
N GLN A 24 1.99 -15.72 9.15
CA GLN A 24 1.36 -15.66 7.84
C GLN A 24 2.13 -16.57 6.88
N THR A 25 1.62 -17.79 6.68
CA THR A 25 2.16 -18.77 5.72
C THR A 25 1.93 -18.36 4.26
N ARG A 26 1.07 -17.38 4.01
CA ARG A 26 0.72 -16.94 2.66
C ARG A 26 1.89 -16.15 2.08
N PRO A 27 2.46 -16.58 0.93
CA PRO A 27 3.50 -15.80 0.28
C PRO A 27 2.92 -14.41 -0.06
N ARG A 28 3.63 -13.36 0.35
CA ARG A 28 3.29 -11.99 -0.03
C ARG A 28 3.58 -11.87 -1.53
N ARG A 29 2.54 -11.99 -2.36
CA ARG A 29 2.69 -11.80 -3.80
C ARG A 29 2.85 -10.31 -4.06
N ALA A 30 3.82 -9.95 -4.88
CA ALA A 30 3.92 -8.59 -5.40
C ALA A 30 2.60 -8.20 -6.11
N PRO A 31 2.08 -6.99 -5.88
CA PRO A 31 0.87 -6.52 -6.55
C PRO A 31 1.10 -6.46 -8.07
N ARG A 32 0.09 -6.85 -8.83
CA ARG A 32 0.09 -6.75 -10.29
C ARG A 32 -0.65 -5.49 -10.74
N PRO A 33 -0.44 -5.04 -11.99
CA PRO A 33 -1.13 -3.86 -12.52
C PRO A 33 -2.64 -3.94 -12.38
N LEU A 34 -3.21 -5.13 -12.56
CA LEU A 34 -4.64 -5.37 -12.43
C LEU A 34 -5.15 -5.20 -10.99
N ASP A 35 -4.33 -5.56 -9.99
CA ASP A 35 -4.70 -5.46 -8.57
C ASP A 35 -4.80 -3.98 -8.16
N ILE A 36 -3.95 -3.12 -8.72
CA ILE A 36 -4.01 -1.65 -8.54
C ILE A 36 -5.15 -1.05 -9.37
N TRP A 37 -5.28 -1.43 -10.64
CA TRP A 37 -6.31 -0.90 -11.53
C TRP A 37 -7.73 -1.15 -11.00
N ALA A 38 -7.98 -2.28 -10.35
CA ALA A 38 -9.28 -2.60 -9.74
C ALA A 38 -9.68 -1.62 -8.64
N LEU A 39 -8.71 -1.01 -7.94
CA LEU A 39 -8.93 -0.04 -6.87
C LEU A 39 -8.99 1.41 -7.38
N LEU A 40 -8.51 1.67 -8.60
CA LEU A 40 -8.60 2.98 -9.23
C LEU A 40 -10.06 3.33 -9.61
N PRO A 41 -10.37 4.62 -9.87
CA PRO A 41 -11.70 5.06 -10.29
C PRO A 41 -12.15 4.54 -11.66
N GLN A 42 -11.22 3.99 -12.48
CA GLN A 42 -11.46 3.44 -13.82
C GLN A 42 -12.14 4.38 -14.83
N SER A 43 -12.14 5.70 -14.55
CA SER A 43 -12.76 6.71 -15.40
C SER A 43 -11.96 7.09 -16.65
N ASN A 44 -10.68 6.68 -16.72
CA ASN A 44 -9.74 7.08 -17.78
C ASN A 44 -9.72 8.59 -18.04
N CYS A 45 -9.82 9.40 -16.98
CA CYS A 45 -9.95 10.85 -17.08
C CYS A 45 -8.71 11.60 -17.60
N LYS A 46 -7.54 10.96 -17.59
CA LYS A 46 -6.23 11.52 -18.01
C LYS A 46 -5.71 12.69 -17.17
N ALA A 47 -6.35 12.99 -16.03
CA ALA A 47 -5.94 14.09 -15.15
C ALA A 47 -4.58 13.85 -14.47
N CYS A 48 -4.19 12.58 -14.32
CA CYS A 48 -2.85 12.15 -13.90
C CYS A 48 -1.83 12.08 -15.05
N GLY A 49 -2.15 12.59 -16.25
CA GLY A 49 -1.22 12.61 -17.41
C GLY A 49 -1.10 11.29 -18.18
N GLU A 50 -1.68 10.19 -17.70
CA GLU A 50 -1.71 8.90 -18.40
C GLU A 50 -2.94 8.73 -19.30
N VAL A 51 -2.81 8.01 -20.41
CA VAL A 51 -3.90 7.81 -21.39
C VAL A 51 -5.05 6.99 -20.82
N THR A 52 -4.75 6.05 -19.92
CA THR A 52 -5.73 5.16 -19.28
C THR A 52 -5.37 4.92 -17.81
N CYS A 53 -6.35 4.55 -16.98
CA CYS A 53 -6.11 4.11 -15.60
C CYS A 53 -5.22 2.86 -15.54
N MET A 54 -5.23 2.02 -16.58
CA MET A 54 -4.33 0.87 -16.66
C MET A 54 -2.88 1.33 -16.84
N ALA A 55 -2.62 2.27 -17.75
CA ALA A 55 -1.29 2.86 -17.90
C ALA A 55 -0.80 3.51 -16.59
N PHE A 56 -1.69 4.21 -15.89
CA PHE A 56 -1.39 4.74 -14.56
C PHE A 56 -1.07 3.65 -13.53
N ALA A 57 -1.80 2.53 -13.52
CA ALA A 57 -1.49 1.40 -12.64
C ALA A 57 -0.08 0.80 -12.91
N PHE A 58 0.33 0.73 -14.17
CA PHE A 58 1.71 0.35 -14.53
C PHE A 58 2.74 1.39 -14.07
N ALA A 59 2.44 2.68 -14.24
CA ALA A 59 3.34 3.76 -13.83
C ALA A 59 3.54 3.80 -12.30
N LEU A 60 2.47 3.57 -11.53
CA LEU A 60 2.53 3.44 -10.07
C LEU A 60 3.42 2.27 -9.63
N LEU A 61 3.28 1.09 -10.24
CA LEU A 61 4.13 -0.07 -9.94
C LEU A 61 5.60 0.16 -10.25
N GLN A 62 5.88 0.95 -11.28
CA GLN A 62 7.24 1.30 -11.67
C GLN A 62 7.77 2.52 -10.90
N GLN A 63 7.01 3.06 -9.95
CA GLN A 63 7.33 4.29 -9.20
C GLN A 63 7.64 5.49 -10.10
N GLN A 64 7.07 5.50 -11.32
CA GLN A 64 7.22 6.61 -12.27
C GLN A 64 6.24 7.74 -11.97
N ARG A 65 5.16 7.44 -11.27
CA ARG A 65 4.12 8.37 -10.82
C ARG A 65 3.75 8.07 -9.37
N ALA A 66 3.19 9.07 -8.70
CA ALA A 66 2.70 8.98 -7.34
C ALA A 66 1.16 8.90 -7.32
N LEU A 67 0.62 8.31 -6.25
CA LEU A 67 -0.81 8.02 -6.13
C LEU A 67 -1.68 9.28 -5.99
N ASP A 68 -1.13 10.30 -5.34
CA ASP A 68 -1.72 11.63 -5.13
C ASP A 68 -1.98 12.38 -6.44
N GLU A 69 -1.31 12.01 -7.52
CA GLU A 69 -1.53 12.55 -8.87
C GLU A 69 -2.89 12.14 -9.47
N CYS A 70 -3.61 11.20 -8.85
CA CYS A 70 -4.96 10.83 -9.27
C CYS A 70 -6.03 11.70 -8.57
N GLN A 71 -6.34 12.86 -9.17
CA GLN A 71 -7.31 13.81 -8.59
C GLN A 71 -8.70 13.20 -8.30
N PRO A 72 -9.30 12.34 -9.16
CA PRO A 72 -10.58 11.72 -8.85
C PRO A 72 -10.53 10.78 -7.64
N LEU A 73 -9.39 10.13 -7.40
CA LEU A 73 -9.19 9.25 -6.24
C LEU A 73 -9.01 10.08 -4.95
N ALA A 74 -8.46 11.28 -5.05
CA ALA A 74 -8.30 12.19 -3.91
C ALA A 74 -9.61 12.91 -3.54
N ALA A 75 -10.42 13.27 -4.54
CA ALA A 75 -11.61 14.11 -4.38
C ALA A 75 -12.88 13.34 -4.00
N ASP A 76 -12.96 12.04 -4.30
CA ASP A 76 -14.14 11.23 -4.03
C ASP A 76 -14.02 10.48 -2.70
N ASP A 77 -14.79 10.93 -1.70
CA ASP A 77 -14.83 10.31 -0.37
C ASP A 77 -15.29 8.85 -0.40
N SER A 78 -16.09 8.44 -1.39
CA SER A 78 -16.50 7.04 -1.55
C SER A 78 -15.35 6.10 -1.92
N LEU A 79 -14.22 6.67 -2.38
CA LEU A 79 -13.00 5.95 -2.73
C LEU A 79 -11.93 6.01 -1.65
N ALA A 80 -12.21 6.64 -0.49
CA ALA A 80 -11.23 6.82 0.58
C ALA A 80 -10.61 5.49 1.07
N GLU A 81 -11.43 4.45 1.26
CA GLU A 81 -10.93 3.13 1.65
C GLU A 81 -10.02 2.51 0.58
N ARG A 82 -10.37 2.70 -0.70
CA ARG A 82 -9.56 2.22 -1.83
C ARG A 82 -8.22 2.94 -1.90
N ARG A 83 -8.21 4.25 -1.64
CA ARG A 83 -6.98 5.07 -1.55
C ARG A 83 -6.05 4.57 -0.44
N VAL A 84 -6.57 4.38 0.78
CA VAL A 84 -5.79 3.84 1.91
C VAL A 84 -5.22 2.46 1.59
N THR A 85 -6.02 1.61 0.94
CA THR A 85 -5.57 0.29 0.50
C THR A 85 -4.43 0.40 -0.52
N LEU A 86 -4.55 1.30 -1.50
CA LEU A 86 -3.50 1.55 -2.49
C LEU A 86 -2.21 2.08 -1.87
N GLU A 87 -2.30 2.99 -0.89
CA GLU A 87 -1.14 3.48 -0.13
C GLU A 87 -0.42 2.34 0.59
N ALA A 88 -1.17 1.46 1.26
CA ALA A 88 -0.61 0.30 1.95
C ALA A 88 -0.03 -0.78 1.00
N MET A 89 -0.49 -0.82 -0.26
CA MET A 89 0.03 -1.73 -1.29
C MET A 89 1.31 -1.22 -1.95
N LEU A 90 1.50 0.11 -2.02
CA LEU A 90 2.61 0.76 -2.70
C LEU A 90 3.76 1.18 -1.77
N ALA A 91 3.54 1.13 -0.45
CA ALA A 91 4.55 1.29 0.60
C ALA A 91 5.44 0.04 0.77
#